data_AF-A0A496LF57-F1
#
_entry.id   AF-A0A496LF57-F1
#
_cell.length_a   1.000
_cell.length_b   1.000
_cell.length_c   1.000
_cell.angle_alpha   90.00
_cell.angle_beta   90.00
_cell.angle_gamma   90.00
#
_symmetry.space_group_name_H-M   'P 1'
#
loop_
_entity.id
_entity.type
_entity.pdbx_description
1 polymer ?
#
loop_
_entity_poly.entity_id
_entity_poly.type
_entity_poly.pdbx_seq_one_letter_code
_entity_poly.pdbx_strand_id
1 'polypeptide(L)'
;MPHSNAVGRRSFLKMAALAGVAGGMSGLAASGVTRSATKEEMANPFPNSKIVKTVCTVCSVGCGVRAEVENGVWVRQEVAQDHPVSAGGHCCKGSDVIDMVRSHCRVKYPMKKVGGKWKRISYK
;
A
#
# COMPACT_ATOMS: atom_id res chain seq x y z
N MET A 1 -15.57 60.52 22.23
CA MET A 1 -16.64 59.54 21.94
C MET A 1 -16.13 58.18 22.44
N PRO A 2 -16.86 57.46 23.30
CA PRO A 2 -16.34 56.22 23.85
C PRO A 2 -16.31 55.17 22.75
N HIS A 3 -15.14 54.65 22.41
CA HIS A 3 -15.02 53.46 21.58
C HIS A 3 -15.64 52.30 22.36
N SER A 4 -16.72 51.73 21.83
CA SER A 4 -17.43 50.65 22.48
C SER A 4 -16.52 49.42 22.64
N ASN A 5 -16.41 48.91 23.86
CA ASN A 5 -15.74 47.65 24.21
C ASN A 5 -16.52 46.40 23.71
N ALA A 6 -17.31 46.55 22.64
CA ALA A 6 -18.13 45.47 22.12
C ALA A 6 -17.26 44.57 21.21
N VAL A 7 -17.05 43.33 21.63
CA VAL A 7 -16.38 42.32 20.79
C VAL A 7 -17.12 42.23 19.46
N GLY A 8 -16.46 42.67 18.38
CA GLY A 8 -17.07 42.69 17.05
C GLY A 8 -17.47 41.28 16.60
N ARG A 9 -18.57 41.15 15.85
CA ARG A 9 -19.11 39.87 15.35
C ARG A 9 -18.03 38.99 14.67
N ARG A 10 -17.12 39.62 13.91
CA ARG A 10 -16.00 38.95 13.25
C ARG A 10 -14.98 38.38 14.24
N SER A 11 -14.66 39.13 15.29
CA SER A 11 -13.74 38.68 16.34
C SER A 11 -14.37 37.57 17.17
N PHE A 12 -15.67 37.64 17.45
CA PHE A 12 -16.41 36.56 18.10
C PHE A 12 -16.37 35.26 17.28
N LEU A 13 -16.66 35.31 15.96
CA LEU A 13 -16.60 34.12 15.11
C LEU A 13 -15.18 33.53 15.00
N LYS A 14 -14.13 34.36 15.01
CA LYS A 14 -12.74 33.89 15.03
C LYS A 14 -12.40 33.17 16.34
N MET A 15 -12.81 33.73 17.48
CA MET A 15 -12.58 33.10 18.78
C MET A 15 -13.41 31.83 18.96
N ALA A 16 -14.66 31.81 18.48
CA ALA A 16 -15.51 30.63 18.48
C ALA A 16 -14.94 29.51 17.59
N ALA A 17 -14.40 29.84 16.41
CA ALA A 17 -13.72 28.86 15.55
C ALA A 17 -12.48 28.26 16.22
N LEU A 18 -11.65 29.09 16.86
CA LEU A 18 -10.46 28.61 17.60
C LEU A 18 -10.86 27.75 18.81
N ALA A 19 -11.87 28.15 19.57
CA ALA A 19 -12.38 27.38 20.70
C ALA A 19 -13.00 26.05 20.24
N GLY A 20 -13.70 26.03 19.11
CA GLY A 20 -14.27 24.83 18.51
C GLY A 20 -13.21 23.81 18.08
N VAL A 21 -12.10 24.25 17.48
CA VAL A 21 -10.98 23.37 17.12
C VAL A 21 -10.30 22.79 18.37
N ALA A 22 -10.01 23.63 19.37
CA ALA A 22 -9.35 23.19 20.60
C ALA A 22 -10.24 22.23 21.43
N GLY A 23 -11.54 22.53 21.53
CA GLY A 23 -12.52 21.69 22.21
C GLY A 23 -12.79 20.38 21.46
N GLY A 24 -12.89 20.45 20.13
CA GLY A 24 -13.12 19.28 19.28
C GLY A 24 -11.94 18.29 19.29
N MET A 25 -10.70 18.77 19.24
CA MET A 25 -9.51 17.93 19.34
C MET A 25 -9.36 17.30 20.72
N SER A 26 -9.63 18.05 21.80
CA SER A 26 -9.56 17.53 23.16
C SER A 26 -10.67 16.49 23.43
N GLY A 27 -11.88 16.75 22.92
CA GLY A 27 -13.00 15.80 22.99
C GLY A 27 -12.74 14.53 22.20
N LEU A 28 -12.11 14.62 21.02
CA LEU A 28 -11.74 13.46 20.22
C LEU A 28 -10.58 12.67 20.85
N ALA A 29 -9.61 13.34 21.48
CA ALA A 29 -8.54 12.67 22.21
C ALA A 29 -9.05 11.97 23.48
N ALA A 30 -10.03 12.57 24.16
CA ALA A 30 -10.62 12.03 25.39
C ALA A 30 -11.74 11.01 25.16
N SER A 31 -12.28 10.89 23.94
CA SER A 31 -13.43 10.01 23.64
C SER A 31 -13.06 8.52 23.61
N GLY A 32 -11.79 8.16 23.74
CA GLY A 32 -11.34 6.76 23.70
C GLY A 32 -11.57 6.08 22.35
N VAL A 33 -11.74 6.86 21.27
CA VAL A 33 -12.02 6.33 19.93
C VAL A 33 -10.85 5.49 19.38
N THR A 34 -9.64 5.73 19.87
CA THR A 34 -8.45 4.95 19.54
C THR A 34 -8.13 3.96 20.66
N ARG A 35 -7.80 2.72 20.29
CA ARG A 35 -7.24 1.72 21.20
C ARG A 35 -5.86 1.28 20.72
N SER A 36 -5.07 0.72 21.63
CA SER A 36 -3.84 0.04 21.23
C SER A 36 -4.18 -1.19 20.39
N ALA A 37 -3.36 -1.45 19.36
CA ALA A 37 -3.46 -2.67 18.58
C ALA A 37 -3.12 -3.88 19.47
N THR A 38 -3.84 -4.98 19.31
CA THR A 38 -3.49 -6.22 20.01
C THR A 38 -2.30 -6.88 19.34
N LYS A 39 -1.64 -7.81 20.03
CA LYS A 39 -0.48 -8.52 19.48
C LYS A 39 -0.87 -9.36 18.26
N GLU A 40 -2.08 -9.88 18.25
CA GLU A 40 -2.66 -10.65 17.15
C GLU A 40 -2.86 -9.77 15.91
N GLU A 41 -3.23 -8.50 16.07
CA GLU A 41 -3.41 -7.55 14.97
C GLU A 41 -2.09 -7.11 14.33
N MET A 42 -1.01 -7.14 15.12
CA MET A 42 0.34 -6.81 14.64
C MET A 42 1.11 -8.03 14.13
N ALA A 43 0.54 -9.24 14.23
CA ALA A 43 1.21 -10.45 13.81
C ALA A 43 1.45 -10.44 12.30
N ASN A 44 2.65 -10.87 11.87
CA ASN A 44 2.94 -11.05 10.46
C ASN A 44 2.07 -12.21 9.92
N PRO A 45 1.25 -11.99 8.88
CA PRO A 45 0.47 -13.07 8.26
C PRO A 45 1.34 -14.18 7.64
N PHE A 46 2.62 -13.91 7.34
CA PHE A 46 3.56 -14.87 6.76
C PHE A 46 4.82 -15.02 7.64
N PRO A 47 4.75 -15.75 8.76
CA PRO A 47 5.85 -15.80 9.74
C PRO A 47 7.09 -16.57 9.25
N ASN A 48 6.94 -17.51 8.31
CA ASN A 48 8.06 -18.29 7.76
C ASN A 48 8.56 -17.72 6.42
N SER A 49 8.19 -16.49 6.10
CA SER A 49 8.49 -15.90 4.81
C SER A 49 9.95 -15.50 4.74
N LYS A 50 10.48 -15.48 3.52
CA LYS A 50 11.83 -14.98 3.24
C LYS A 50 11.76 -13.81 2.27
N ILE A 51 12.60 -12.81 2.53
CA ILE A 51 12.76 -11.67 1.62
C ILE A 51 13.83 -12.01 0.59
N VAL A 52 13.48 -11.94 -0.69
CA VAL A 52 14.36 -12.18 -1.83
C VAL A 52 14.46 -10.90 -2.65
N LYS A 53 15.67 -10.46 -2.97
CA LYS A 53 15.88 -9.32 -3.87
C LYS A 53 15.69 -9.77 -5.32
N THR A 54 14.89 -9.03 -6.07
CA THR A 54 14.61 -9.27 -7.48
C THR A 54 14.46 -7.95 -8.23
N VAL A 55 14.30 -8.03 -9.54
CA VAL A 55 14.18 -6.88 -10.44
C VAL A 55 12.81 -6.89 -11.11
N CYS A 56 12.18 -5.73 -11.19
CA CYS A 56 10.92 -5.54 -11.91
C CYS A 56 11.12 -5.75 -13.41
N THR A 57 10.28 -6.60 -14.01
CA THR A 57 10.37 -7.00 -15.43
C THR A 57 9.37 -6.28 -16.35
N VAL A 58 8.63 -5.29 -15.83
CA VAL A 58 7.53 -4.65 -16.57
C VAL A 58 8.02 -3.67 -17.63
N CYS A 59 9.12 -2.96 -17.37
CA CYS A 59 9.72 -2.02 -18.31
C CYS A 59 11.25 -2.10 -18.21
N SER A 60 11.94 -1.36 -19.07
CA SER A 60 13.39 -1.43 -19.23
C SER A 60 14.21 -0.74 -18.14
N VAL A 61 13.57 -0.09 -17.15
CA VAL A 61 14.27 0.61 -16.06
C VAL A 61 14.91 -0.40 -15.08
N GLY A 62 14.25 -1.54 -14.86
CA GLY A 62 14.76 -2.57 -13.94
C GLY A 62 14.77 -2.12 -12.47
N CYS A 63 13.67 -1.55 -11.97
CA CYS A 63 13.56 -1.15 -10.57
C CYS A 63 13.72 -2.35 -9.61
N GLY A 64 14.36 -2.12 -8.46
CA GLY A 64 14.57 -3.16 -7.46
C GLY A 64 13.33 -3.46 -6.62
N VAL A 65 13.13 -4.75 -6.34
CA VAL A 65 12.00 -5.27 -5.60
C VAL A 65 12.48 -6.20 -4.49
N ARG A 66 11.88 -6.09 -3.31
CA ARG A 66 12.01 -7.05 -2.20
C ARG A 66 10.77 -7.94 -2.20
N ALA A 67 10.90 -9.12 -2.77
CA ALA A 67 9.84 -10.11 -2.84
C ALA A 67 9.79 -10.93 -1.55
N GLU A 68 8.66 -10.93 -0.87
CA GLU A 68 8.38 -11.82 0.26
C GLU A 68 7.82 -13.14 -0.27
N VAL A 69 8.51 -14.23 0.05
CA VAL A 69 8.22 -15.57 -0.48
C VAL A 69 7.95 -16.51 0.68
N GLU A 70 6.78 -17.15 0.66
CA GLU A 70 6.33 -18.16 1.63
C GLU A 70 6.11 -19.47 0.86
N ASN A 71 6.72 -20.58 1.31
CA ASN A 71 6.56 -21.91 0.68
C ASN A 71 6.82 -21.91 -0.85
N GLY A 72 7.75 -21.09 -1.32
CA GLY A 72 8.08 -20.96 -2.74
C GLY A 72 7.08 -20.12 -3.56
N VAL A 73 6.06 -19.54 -2.92
CA VAL A 73 5.07 -18.66 -3.55
C VAL A 73 5.39 -17.21 -3.19
N TRP A 74 5.40 -16.35 -4.18
CA TRP A 74 5.52 -14.91 -3.98
C TRP A 74 4.22 -14.35 -3.40
N VAL A 75 4.25 -13.91 -2.13
CA VAL A 75 3.06 -13.51 -1.36
C VAL A 75 2.92 -11.99 -1.19
N ARG A 76 4.04 -11.27 -1.02
CA ARG A 76 4.09 -9.82 -0.85
C ARG A 76 5.30 -9.22 -1.55
N GLN A 77 5.26 -7.92 -1.76
CA GLN A 77 6.35 -7.19 -2.37
C GLN A 77 6.47 -5.82 -1.73
N GLU A 78 7.71 -5.39 -1.51
CA GLU A 78 8.07 -4.03 -1.16
C GLU A 78 9.13 -3.50 -2.14
N VAL A 79 9.30 -2.19 -2.15
CA VAL A 79 10.33 -1.53 -2.95
C VAL A 79 11.72 -1.75 -2.33
N ALA A 80 12.72 -2.01 -3.16
CA ALA A 80 14.10 -2.06 -2.68
C ALA A 80 14.65 -0.64 -2.54
N GLN A 81 14.62 -0.12 -1.31
CA GLN A 81 15.16 1.20 -0.96
C GLN A 81 16.65 1.34 -1.29
N ASP A 82 17.39 0.24 -1.19
CA ASP A 82 18.83 0.15 -1.45
C ASP A 82 19.20 -0.06 -2.93
N HIS A 83 18.24 -0.08 -3.85
CA HIS A 83 18.52 -0.38 -5.26
C HIS A 83 19.14 0.83 -6.00
N PRO A 84 20.27 0.67 -6.72
CA PRO A 84 21.06 1.79 -7.24
C PRO A 84 20.34 2.61 -8.32
N VAL A 85 19.46 1.98 -9.10
CA VAL A 85 18.73 2.67 -10.18
C VAL A 85 17.47 3.36 -9.67
N SER A 86 16.76 2.71 -8.76
CA SER A 86 15.42 3.15 -8.37
C SER A 86 15.40 3.88 -7.03
N ALA A 87 16.38 3.67 -6.16
CA ALA A 87 16.49 4.29 -4.84
C ALA A 87 15.17 4.25 -4.04
N GLY A 88 14.48 3.11 -4.07
CA GLY A 88 13.15 2.94 -3.45
C GLY A 88 11.96 3.46 -4.26
N GLY A 89 12.20 4.16 -5.36
CA GLY A 89 11.17 4.62 -6.29
C GLY A 89 10.54 3.48 -7.08
N HIS A 90 9.22 3.54 -7.23
CA HIS A 90 8.46 2.57 -8.01
C HIS A 90 7.23 3.20 -8.65
N CYS A 91 6.88 2.74 -9.86
CA CYS A 91 5.64 3.17 -10.51
C CYS A 91 4.49 2.20 -10.19
N CYS A 92 3.25 2.62 -10.45
CA CYS A 92 2.06 1.78 -10.24
C CYS A 92 2.18 0.38 -10.88
N LYS A 93 2.70 0.32 -12.11
CA LYS A 93 2.91 -0.96 -12.82
C LYS A 93 3.87 -1.90 -12.09
N GLY A 94 4.90 -1.33 -11.47
CA GLY A 94 5.91 -2.08 -10.73
C GLY A 94 5.39 -2.55 -9.38
N SER A 95 4.58 -1.73 -8.70
CA SER A 95 3.96 -2.09 -7.42
C SER A 95 3.05 -3.32 -7.54
N ASP A 96 2.35 -3.46 -8.68
CA ASP A 96 1.39 -4.54 -8.92
C ASP A 96 1.99 -5.73 -9.71
N VAL A 97 3.32 -5.79 -9.91
CA VAL A 97 3.96 -6.85 -10.71
C VAL A 97 3.69 -8.27 -10.17
N ILE A 98 3.49 -8.40 -8.85
CA ILE A 98 3.13 -9.67 -8.19
C ILE A 98 1.81 -10.24 -8.72
N ASP A 99 0.87 -9.39 -9.14
CA ASP A 99 -0.44 -9.82 -9.62
C ASP A 99 -0.36 -10.53 -10.97
N MET A 100 0.66 -10.25 -11.79
CA MET A 100 0.89 -11.01 -13.02
C MET A 100 1.20 -12.49 -12.73
N VAL A 101 1.88 -12.77 -11.62
CA VAL A 101 2.22 -14.14 -11.19
C VAL A 101 0.99 -14.85 -10.64
N ARG A 102 0.11 -14.12 -9.95
CA ARG A 102 -1.09 -14.62 -9.27
C ARG A 102 -2.36 -14.54 -10.11
N SER A 103 -2.32 -13.90 -11.27
CA SER A 103 -3.49 -13.67 -12.13
C SER A 103 -4.20 -14.96 -12.53
N HIS A 104 -5.54 -14.92 -12.51
CA HIS A 104 -6.38 -16.00 -13.01
C HIS A 104 -6.20 -16.26 -14.52
N CYS A 105 -5.72 -15.25 -15.28
CA CYS A 105 -5.51 -15.33 -16.73
C CYS A 105 -4.12 -15.83 -17.10
N ARG A 106 -3.24 -16.10 -16.12
CA ARG A 106 -1.89 -16.58 -16.37
C ARG A 106 -1.93 -17.94 -17.06
N VAL A 107 -1.22 -18.07 -18.17
CA VAL A 107 -1.04 -19.35 -18.86
C VAL A 107 -0.17 -20.27 -18.01
N LYS A 108 -0.74 -21.39 -17.57
CA LYS A 108 -0.10 -22.36 -16.65
C LYS A 108 0.45 -23.61 -17.35
N TYR A 109 0.04 -23.86 -18.58
CA TYR A 109 0.35 -25.08 -19.33
C TYR A 109 0.67 -24.72 -20.78
N PRO A 110 1.48 -25.54 -21.48
CA PRO A 110 1.75 -25.34 -22.89
C PRO A 110 0.47 -25.64 -23.69
N MET A 111 0.19 -24.80 -24.67
CA MET A 111 -1.04 -24.84 -25.47
C MET A 111 -0.70 -24.86 -26.95
N LYS A 112 -1.39 -25.68 -27.73
CA LYS A 112 -1.28 -25.74 -29.20
C LYS A 112 -2.65 -25.48 -29.84
N LYS A 113 -2.67 -24.69 -30.91
CA LYS A 113 -3.89 -24.45 -31.69
C LYS A 113 -4.12 -25.61 -32.66
N VAL A 114 -5.24 -26.32 -32.54
CA VAL A 114 -5.62 -27.46 -33.38
C VAL A 114 -7.07 -27.27 -33.83
N GLY A 115 -7.31 -27.15 -35.14
CA GLY A 115 -8.65 -26.92 -35.69
C GLY A 115 -9.33 -25.67 -35.12
N GLY A 116 -8.57 -24.57 -34.98
CA GLY A 116 -9.08 -23.29 -34.45
C GLY A 116 -9.20 -23.21 -32.93
N LYS A 117 -9.13 -24.33 -32.19
CA LYS A 117 -9.26 -24.36 -30.73
C LYS A 117 -7.90 -24.58 -30.05
N TRP A 118 -7.69 -23.94 -28.90
CA TRP A 118 -6.51 -24.18 -28.07
C TRP A 118 -6.66 -25.49 -27.28
N LYS A 119 -5.70 -26.39 -27.42
CA LYS A 119 -5.62 -27.65 -26.67
C LYS A 119 -4.35 -27.67 -25.84
N ARG A 120 -4.45 -28.16 -24.60
CA ARG A 120 -3.28 -28.38 -23.73
C ARG A 120 -2.41 -29.48 -24.31
N ILE A 121 -1.09 -29.29 -24.26
CA ILE A 121 -0.11 -30.32 -24.62
C ILE A 121 0.80 -30.66 -23.42
N SER A 122 1.65 -31.67 -23.59
CA SER A 122 2.73 -31.98 -22.64
C SER A 122 3.91 -31.02 -22.86
N TYR A 123 4.77 -30.89 -21.85
CA TYR A 123 6.06 -30.21 -21.98
C TYR A 123 7.13 -31.06 -22.68
N LYS A 124 6.88 -32.37 -22.82
CA LYS A 124 7.70 -33.30 -23.60
C LYS A 124 7.27 -33.33 -25.05
#